data_AF-A0A7D0TCA6-F1
#
_entry.id   AF-A0A7D0TCA6-F1
#
_cell.length_a   1.000
_cell.length_b   1.000
_cell.length_c   1.000
_cell.angle_alpha   90.00
_cell.angle_beta   90.00
_cell.angle_gamma   90.00
#
_symmetry.space_group_name_H-M   'P 1'
#
loop_
_entity.id
_entity.type
_entity.pdbx_description
1 polymer ?
#
loop_
_entity_poly.entity_id
_entity_poly.type
_entity_poly.pdbx_seq_one_letter_code
_entity_poly.pdbx_strand_id
1 'polypeptide(L)'
;MNSAIVIWCFIGAVLAQPPLPPGCEWPEKTPSECCDGLSKFIDGAALKACMEKCKPSAGPGGGPCCMATCVTDAVPILKDGKFDKDATVKRISDMGADWAAFANAATVDACANEASRIPSPPACDSFESGMMIHCIGEKLFNACPKPTAGAECDKTRKFFKDCKPMPPPPRN
;
A
#
# COMPACT_ATOMS: atom_id res chain seq x y z
N MET A 1 -32.03 21.03 36.84
CA MET A 1 -31.70 20.62 35.46
C MET A 1 -30.39 19.87 35.54
N ASN A 2 -30.45 18.53 35.48
CA ASN A 2 -29.30 17.67 35.71
C ASN A 2 -28.61 17.37 34.37
N SER A 3 -27.40 17.90 34.17
CA SER A 3 -26.56 17.56 33.02
C SER A 3 -25.84 16.24 33.28
N ALA A 4 -26.26 15.18 32.58
CA ALA A 4 -25.50 13.96 32.48
C ALA A 4 -24.47 14.10 31.33
N ILE A 5 -23.19 14.20 31.68
CA ILE A 5 -22.08 14.09 30.74
C ILE A 5 -21.92 12.60 30.44
N VAL A 6 -22.34 12.17 29.25
CA VAL A 6 -22.10 10.81 28.76
C VAL A 6 -20.66 10.75 28.25
N ILE A 7 -19.74 10.35 29.13
CA ILE A 7 -18.39 9.95 28.77
C ILE A 7 -18.49 8.61 28.05
N TRP A 8 -18.45 8.63 26.72
CA TRP A 8 -18.30 7.44 25.90
C TRP A 8 -16.86 6.91 26.06
N CYS A 9 -16.68 5.96 26.98
CA CYS A 9 -15.49 5.13 27.06
C CYS A 9 -15.40 4.23 25.83
N PHE A 10 -14.63 4.64 24.82
CA PHE A 10 -14.15 3.75 23.74
C PHE A 10 -13.03 2.83 24.26
N ILE A 11 -13.37 1.95 25.20
CA ILE A 11 -12.48 0.84 25.58
C ILE A 11 -12.86 -0.37 24.73
N GLY A 12 -11.89 -0.85 23.95
CA GLY A 12 -11.71 -2.29 23.78
C GLY A 12 -12.33 -2.92 22.55
N ALA A 13 -12.07 -2.35 21.37
CA ALA A 13 -12.02 -3.15 20.16
C ALA A 13 -10.56 -3.17 19.67
N VAL A 14 -9.71 -3.92 20.37
CA VAL A 14 -8.42 -4.38 19.83
C VAL A 14 -8.77 -5.39 18.74
N LEU A 15 -9.16 -4.89 17.58
CA LEU A 15 -9.63 -5.66 16.45
C LEU A 15 -8.42 -6.31 15.77
N ALA A 16 -8.49 -7.63 15.66
CA ALA A 16 -7.47 -8.50 15.10
C ALA A 16 -7.04 -8.04 13.70
N GLN A 17 -5.93 -7.31 13.66
CA GLN A 17 -5.08 -7.28 12.47
C GLN A 17 -4.68 -8.75 12.20
N PRO A 18 -4.66 -9.21 10.93
CA PRO A 18 -4.06 -10.51 10.64
C PRO A 18 -2.68 -10.53 11.31
N PRO A 19 -2.36 -11.56 12.10
CA PRO A 19 -1.12 -11.58 12.85
C PRO A 19 0.02 -11.42 11.85
N LEU A 20 0.86 -10.41 12.10
CA LEU A 20 2.08 -10.25 11.33
C LEU A 20 2.90 -11.55 11.42
N PRO A 21 3.71 -11.88 10.40
CA PRO A 21 4.63 -13.00 10.51
C PRO A 21 5.45 -12.89 11.82
N PRO A 22 5.80 -14.00 12.49
CA PRO A 22 6.58 -13.95 13.72
C PRO A 22 7.86 -13.13 13.55
N GLY A 23 8.06 -12.13 14.41
CA GLY A 23 9.20 -11.20 14.34
C GLY A 23 8.97 -9.95 13.47
N CYS A 24 7.77 -9.77 12.92
CA CYS A 24 7.36 -8.56 12.21
C CYS A 24 6.54 -7.64 13.11
N GLU A 25 6.92 -6.36 13.13
CA GLU A 25 6.20 -5.29 13.81
C GLU A 25 5.85 -4.21 12.80
N TRP A 26 4.66 -3.63 12.91
CA TRP A 26 4.28 -2.49 12.08
C TRP A 26 5.27 -1.33 12.31
N PRO A 27 5.84 -0.75 11.24
CA PRO A 27 6.64 0.46 11.36
C PRO A 27 5.75 1.66 11.69
N GLU A 28 6.30 2.62 12.43
CA GLU A 28 5.68 3.91 12.72
C GLU A 28 5.75 4.85 11.52
N LYS A 29 6.81 4.75 10.71
CA LYS A 29 6.99 5.56 9.49
C LYS A 29 6.55 4.84 8.24
N THR A 30 5.87 5.58 7.36
CA THR A 30 5.50 5.14 6.02
C THR A 30 6.71 5.15 5.06
N PRO A 31 6.65 4.41 3.93
CA PRO A 31 7.66 4.47 2.89
C PRO A 31 7.98 5.90 2.42
N SER A 32 6.95 6.74 2.24
CA SER A 32 7.09 8.12 1.75
C SER A 32 7.77 9.06 2.77
N GLU A 33 7.74 8.72 4.07
CA GLU A 33 8.52 9.44 5.10
C GLU A 33 10.00 9.00 5.14
N CYS A 34 10.29 7.83 4.57
CA CYS A 34 11.60 7.20 4.58
C CYS A 34 12.34 7.26 3.23
N CYS A 35 11.71 7.84 2.21
CA CYS A 35 12.29 8.01 0.88
C CYS A 35 11.83 9.34 0.27
N ASP A 36 12.76 10.28 0.09
CA ASP A 36 12.47 11.57 -0.53
C ASP A 36 12.03 11.39 -2.00
N GLY A 37 10.98 12.11 -2.37
CA GLY A 37 10.34 12.04 -3.70
C GLY A 37 9.36 10.89 -3.90
N LEU A 38 9.31 9.86 -3.03
CA LEU A 38 8.35 8.75 -3.17
C LEU A 38 6.89 9.20 -2.97
N SER A 39 6.68 10.26 -2.20
CA SER A 39 5.36 10.91 -2.02
C SER A 39 4.73 11.36 -3.34
N LYS A 40 5.53 11.60 -4.39
CA LYS A 40 5.03 11.93 -5.73
C LYS A 40 4.39 10.74 -6.44
N PHE A 41 4.78 9.52 -6.10
CA PHE A 41 4.14 8.31 -6.61
C PHE A 41 2.88 7.98 -5.81
N ILE A 42 3.03 7.85 -4.49
CA ILE A 42 1.92 7.62 -3.57
C ILE A 42 2.02 8.58 -2.39
N ASP A 43 1.00 9.42 -2.25
CA ASP A 43 0.95 10.39 -1.15
C ASP A 43 0.84 9.64 0.19
N GLY A 44 1.74 9.95 1.11
CA GLY A 44 1.81 9.26 2.41
C GLY A 44 0.57 9.49 3.27
N ALA A 45 -0.05 10.69 3.18
CA ALA A 45 -1.26 11.00 3.91
C ALA A 45 -2.47 10.27 3.30
N ALA A 46 -2.56 10.16 1.98
CA ALA A 46 -3.58 9.37 1.29
C ALA A 46 -3.44 7.88 1.62
N LEU A 47 -2.22 7.34 1.61
CA LEU A 47 -1.97 5.95 2.03
C LEU A 47 -2.38 5.72 3.49
N LYS A 48 -2.02 6.63 4.40
CA LYS A 48 -2.44 6.58 5.81
C LYS A 48 -3.97 6.66 5.94
N ALA A 49 -4.62 7.53 5.20
CA ALA A 49 -6.08 7.64 5.17
C ALA A 49 -6.73 6.35 4.66
N CYS A 50 -6.17 5.70 3.63
CA CYS A 50 -6.63 4.39 3.17
C CYS A 50 -6.43 3.31 4.24
N MET A 51 -5.26 3.24 4.88
CA MET A 51 -5.01 2.30 5.97
C MET A 51 -6.01 2.47 7.11
N GLU A 52 -6.30 3.71 7.51
CA GLU A 52 -7.28 4.03 8.56
C GLU A 52 -8.72 3.68 8.13
N LYS A 53 -9.12 4.07 6.91
CA LYS A 53 -10.44 3.80 6.34
C LYS A 53 -10.71 2.30 6.19
N CYS A 54 -9.68 1.56 5.82
CA CYS A 54 -9.75 0.14 5.50
C CYS A 54 -9.15 -0.75 6.59
N LYS A 55 -8.90 -0.19 7.78
CA LYS A 55 -8.71 -0.97 9.03
C LYS A 55 -9.77 -2.06 9.06
N PRO A 56 -9.42 -3.30 9.45
CA PRO A 56 -10.21 -4.48 9.16
C PRO A 56 -11.68 -4.27 9.54
N SER A 57 -12.48 -3.93 8.52
CA SER A 57 -13.92 -4.03 8.57
C SER A 57 -14.20 -5.52 8.73
N ALA A 58 -15.07 -5.88 9.67
CA ALA A 58 -15.23 -7.22 10.24
C ALA A 58 -15.79 -8.30 9.28
N GLY A 59 -15.46 -8.25 7.98
CA GLY A 59 -15.94 -9.16 6.95
C GLY A 59 -14.82 -9.79 6.11
N PRO A 60 -15.02 -11.03 5.63
CA PRO A 60 -14.10 -11.69 4.72
C PRO A 60 -13.92 -10.86 3.44
N GLY A 61 -12.68 -10.44 3.16
CA GLY A 61 -12.31 -9.66 1.97
C GLY A 61 -12.42 -8.14 2.10
N GLY A 62 -13.04 -7.60 3.15
CA GLY A 62 -13.31 -6.16 3.28
C GLY A 62 -12.06 -5.29 3.37
N GLY A 63 -11.06 -5.70 4.15
CA GLY A 63 -9.81 -4.96 4.34
C GLY A 63 -8.97 -4.83 3.05
N PRO A 64 -8.53 -5.95 2.44
CA PRO A 64 -7.70 -5.92 1.24
C PRO A 64 -8.40 -5.26 0.04
N CYS A 65 -9.70 -5.47 -0.12
CA CYS A 65 -10.45 -4.85 -1.22
C CYS A 65 -10.68 -3.37 -1.01
N CYS A 66 -11.04 -2.95 0.20
CA CYS A 66 -11.10 -1.53 0.54
C CYS A 66 -9.75 -0.87 0.29
N MET A 67 -8.65 -1.50 0.71
CA MET A 67 -7.30 -0.96 0.51
C MET A 67 -6.97 -0.83 -0.97
N ALA A 68 -7.21 -1.87 -1.77
CA ALA A 68 -6.93 -1.86 -3.19
C ALA A 68 -7.72 -0.75 -3.90
N THR A 69 -9.03 -0.65 -3.66
CA THR A 69 -9.86 0.42 -4.23
C THR A 69 -9.42 1.80 -3.76
N CYS A 70 -9.22 2.01 -2.46
CA CYS A 70 -8.83 3.30 -1.92
C CYS A 70 -7.49 3.80 -2.47
N VAL A 71 -6.48 2.91 -2.52
CA VAL A 71 -5.16 3.26 -3.06
C VAL A 71 -5.23 3.51 -4.57
N THR A 72 -6.06 2.74 -5.28
CA THR A 72 -6.27 2.92 -6.71
C THR A 72 -6.96 4.25 -7.03
N ASP A 73 -7.90 4.70 -6.20
CA ASP A 73 -8.50 6.03 -6.33
C ASP A 73 -7.50 7.16 -6.00
N ALA A 74 -6.58 6.91 -5.07
CA ALA A 74 -5.57 7.87 -4.64
C ALA A 74 -4.40 8.04 -5.63
N VAL A 75 -4.17 7.05 -6.50
CA VAL A 75 -3.06 7.05 -7.44
C VAL A 75 -3.61 7.14 -8.87
N PRO A 76 -3.43 8.27 -9.59
CA PRO A 76 -4.00 8.50 -10.91
C PRO A 76 -3.23 7.75 -12.00
N ILE A 77 -3.23 6.42 -11.91
CA ILE A 77 -2.64 5.50 -12.88
C ILE A 77 -3.68 4.56 -13.49
N LEU A 78 -4.96 4.86 -13.27
CA LEU A 78 -6.04 4.22 -13.98
C LEU A 78 -6.53 5.09 -15.14
N LYS A 79 -6.93 4.42 -16.22
CA LYS A 79 -7.70 4.98 -17.33
C LYS A 79 -8.88 4.07 -17.60
N ASP A 80 -10.09 4.63 -17.61
CA ASP A 80 -11.34 3.90 -17.83
C ASP A 80 -11.52 2.70 -16.88
N GLY A 81 -11.12 2.86 -15.61
CA GLY A 81 -11.21 1.82 -14.58
C GLY A 81 -10.17 0.70 -14.70
N LYS A 82 -9.22 0.81 -15.64
CA LYS A 82 -8.15 -0.18 -15.85
C LYS A 82 -6.79 0.45 -15.62
N PHE A 83 -5.83 -0.38 -15.23
CA PHE A 83 -4.45 0.05 -15.08
C PHE A 83 -3.90 0.60 -16.40
N ASP A 84 -3.35 1.81 -16.37
CA ASP A 84 -2.73 2.48 -17.49
C ASP A 84 -1.21 2.47 -17.32
N LYS A 85 -0.56 1.59 -18.09
CA LYS A 85 0.89 1.42 -18.07
C LYS A 85 1.62 2.70 -18.46
N ASP A 86 1.14 3.41 -19.47
CA ASP A 86 1.80 4.62 -19.97
C ASP A 86 1.66 5.76 -18.96
N ALA A 87 0.47 5.90 -18.35
CA ALA A 87 0.26 6.84 -17.26
C ALA A 87 1.15 6.53 -16.05
N THR A 88 1.37 5.24 -15.75
CA THR A 88 2.24 4.82 -14.66
C THR A 88 3.71 5.13 -14.93
N VAL A 89 4.22 4.78 -16.12
CA VAL A 89 5.59 5.10 -16.53
C VAL A 89 5.80 6.62 -16.49
N LYS A 90 4.85 7.38 -17.05
CA LYS A 90 4.88 8.84 -17.01
C LYS A 90 4.90 9.38 -15.58
N ARG A 91 4.07 8.83 -14.69
CA ARG A 91 4.05 9.24 -13.27
C ARG A 91 5.40 9.03 -12.61
N ILE A 92 6.07 7.89 -12.86
CA ILE A 92 7.40 7.62 -12.33
C ILE A 92 8.43 8.58 -12.93
N SER A 93 8.36 8.86 -14.24
CA SER A 93 9.22 9.88 -14.88
C SER A 93 9.05 11.26 -14.24
N ASP A 94 7.82 11.66 -13.95
CA ASP A 94 7.48 12.97 -13.37
C ASP A 94 7.97 13.10 -11.90
N MET A 95 8.41 12.01 -11.25
CA MET A 95 9.01 12.06 -9.91
C MET A 95 10.37 12.79 -9.91
N GLY A 96 11.10 12.72 -11.03
CA GLY A 96 12.39 13.39 -11.24
C GLY A 96 13.45 12.48 -11.87
N ALA A 97 14.57 13.06 -12.29
CA ALA A 97 15.65 12.36 -12.98
C ALA A 97 16.24 11.19 -12.17
N ASP A 98 16.27 11.30 -10.84
CA ASP A 98 16.74 10.24 -9.93
C ASP A 98 15.93 8.94 -10.03
N TRP A 99 14.71 9.00 -10.60
CA TRP A 99 13.80 7.87 -10.78
C TRP A 99 13.76 7.31 -12.21
N ALA A 100 14.55 7.88 -13.14
CA ALA A 100 14.50 7.52 -14.56
C ALA A 100 14.77 6.03 -14.83
N ALA A 101 15.62 5.39 -14.01
CA ALA A 101 15.90 3.96 -14.11
C ALA A 101 14.65 3.08 -13.83
N PHE A 102 13.67 3.59 -13.09
CA PHE A 102 12.42 2.88 -12.74
C PHE A 102 11.26 3.24 -13.64
N ALA A 103 11.34 4.38 -14.33
CA ALA A 103 10.35 4.84 -15.30
C ALA A 103 10.47 4.07 -16.63
N ASN A 104 10.37 2.74 -16.56
CA ASN A 104 10.47 1.87 -17.72
C ASN A 104 9.32 0.84 -17.73
N ALA A 105 8.97 0.43 -18.94
CA ALA A 105 7.90 -0.53 -19.19
C ALA A 105 8.15 -1.88 -18.50
N ALA A 106 9.40 -2.33 -18.38
CA ALA A 106 9.74 -3.64 -17.82
C ALA A 106 9.43 -3.74 -16.32
N THR A 107 9.67 -2.67 -15.55
CA THR A 107 9.28 -2.60 -14.12
C THR A 107 7.78 -2.75 -13.96
N VAL A 108 7.01 -2.04 -14.80
CA VAL A 108 5.55 -2.07 -14.76
C VAL A 108 5.02 -3.44 -15.21
N ASP A 109 5.58 -4.03 -16.27
CA ASP A 109 5.22 -5.36 -16.76
C ASP A 109 5.51 -6.46 -15.73
N ALA A 110 6.65 -6.36 -15.04
CA ALA A 110 6.97 -7.29 -13.96
C ALA A 110 5.91 -7.25 -12.86
N CYS A 111 5.44 -6.05 -12.49
CA CYS A 111 4.38 -5.89 -11.50
C CYS A 111 3.00 -6.32 -12.01
N ALA A 112 2.67 -6.09 -13.28
CA ALA A 112 1.44 -6.61 -13.89
C ALA A 112 1.42 -8.15 -13.84
N ASN A 113 2.52 -8.79 -14.22
CA ASN A 113 2.67 -10.25 -14.18
C ASN A 113 2.62 -10.81 -12.76
N GLU A 114 3.07 -10.07 -11.75
CA GLU A 114 2.97 -10.47 -10.35
C GLU A 114 1.54 -10.34 -9.85
N ALA A 115 0.88 -9.22 -10.13
CA ALA A 115 -0.52 -8.98 -9.75
C ALA A 115 -1.48 -9.99 -10.39
N SER A 116 -1.28 -10.34 -11.65
CA SER A 116 -2.14 -11.29 -12.37
C SER A 116 -2.08 -12.72 -11.83
N ARG A 117 -1.06 -13.06 -11.04
CA ARG A 117 -0.92 -14.38 -10.39
C ARG A 117 -1.66 -14.48 -9.07
N ILE A 118 -2.12 -13.35 -8.51
CA ILE A 118 -2.81 -13.31 -7.23
C ILE A 118 -4.31 -13.35 -7.52
N PRO A 119 -5.03 -14.40 -7.06
CA PRO A 119 -6.46 -14.50 -7.30
C PRO A 119 -7.19 -13.30 -6.69
N SER A 120 -7.89 -12.54 -7.52
CA SER A 120 -8.73 -11.44 -7.05
C SER A 120 -9.85 -11.99 -6.15
N PRO A 121 -10.05 -11.43 -4.94
CA PRO A 121 -11.21 -11.77 -4.14
C PRO A 121 -12.50 -11.49 -4.91
N PRO A 122 -13.57 -12.29 -4.72
CA PRO A 122 -14.88 -11.97 -5.27
C PRO A 122 -15.32 -10.57 -4.80
N ALA A 123 -15.91 -9.77 -5.69
CA ALA A 123 -16.36 -8.38 -5.44
C ALA A 123 -15.23 -7.33 -5.28
N CYS A 124 -14.08 -7.57 -5.91
CA CYS A 124 -12.88 -6.74 -5.75
C CYS A 124 -12.31 -6.29 -7.10
N ASP A 125 -13.06 -5.47 -7.83
CA ASP A 125 -12.70 -5.07 -9.21
C ASP A 125 -11.37 -4.30 -9.28
N SER A 126 -10.99 -3.60 -8.20
CA SER A 126 -9.72 -2.87 -8.12
C SER A 126 -8.55 -3.70 -7.59
N PHE A 127 -8.73 -4.99 -7.29
CA PHE A 127 -7.71 -5.78 -6.59
C PHE A 127 -6.39 -5.85 -7.36
N GLU A 128 -6.47 -6.20 -8.64
CA GLU A 128 -5.29 -6.30 -9.51
C GLU A 128 -4.55 -4.96 -9.58
N SER A 129 -5.26 -3.86 -9.85
CA SER A 129 -4.70 -2.51 -9.85
C SER A 129 -4.06 -2.13 -8.51
N GLY A 130 -4.70 -2.47 -7.39
CA GLY A 130 -4.13 -2.25 -6.05
C GLY A 130 -2.84 -3.04 -5.82
N MET A 131 -2.79 -4.30 -6.28
CA MET A 131 -1.58 -5.13 -6.22
C MET A 131 -0.47 -4.58 -7.11
N MET A 132 -0.81 -4.03 -8.28
CA MET A 132 0.15 -3.36 -9.15
C MET A 132 0.74 -2.11 -8.49
N ILE A 133 -0.09 -1.24 -7.89
CA ILE A 133 0.38 -0.05 -7.16
C ILE A 133 1.29 -0.47 -6.00
N HIS A 134 0.91 -1.51 -5.27
CA HIS A 134 1.72 -2.05 -4.17
C HIS A 134 3.09 -2.51 -4.67
N CYS A 135 3.13 -3.34 -5.72
CA CYS A 135 4.38 -3.84 -6.29
C CYS A 135 5.30 -2.71 -6.79
N ILE A 136 4.74 -1.72 -7.49
CA ILE A 136 5.52 -0.59 -8.00
C ILE A 136 6.04 0.26 -6.84
N GLY A 137 5.18 0.58 -5.87
CA GLY A 137 5.57 1.32 -4.67
C GLY A 137 6.68 0.62 -3.87
N GLU A 138 6.59 -0.71 -3.72
CA GLU A 138 7.63 -1.52 -3.06
C GLU A 138 8.96 -1.44 -3.82
N LYS A 139 8.96 -1.62 -5.15
CA LYS A 139 10.16 -1.53 -5.98
C LYS A 139 10.80 -0.13 -5.91
N LEU A 140 9.99 0.92 -5.99
CA LEU A 140 10.47 2.30 -5.87
C LEU A 140 11.06 2.57 -4.48
N PHE A 141 10.40 2.10 -3.42
CA PHE A 141 10.90 2.29 -2.05
C PHE A 141 12.22 1.56 -1.81
N ASN A 142 12.33 0.31 -2.25
CA ASN A 142 13.54 -0.49 -2.10
C ASN A 142 14.73 0.06 -2.90
N ALA A 143 14.44 0.79 -3.97
CA ALA A 143 15.44 1.38 -4.84
C ALA A 143 15.54 2.91 -4.69
N CYS A 144 15.07 3.43 -3.54
CA CYS A 144 15.04 4.84 -3.24
C CYS A 144 16.43 5.49 -3.46
N PRO A 145 16.54 6.53 -4.31
CA PRO A 145 17.81 7.23 -4.55
C PRO A 145 18.24 8.10 -3.37
N LYS A 146 17.28 8.52 -2.53
CA LYS A 146 17.48 9.40 -1.37
C LYS A 146 16.82 8.81 -0.12
N PRO A 147 17.35 7.69 0.41
CA PRO A 147 16.79 7.08 1.60
C PRO A 147 17.04 7.96 2.83
N THR A 148 16.01 8.18 3.62
CA THR A 148 16.16 8.79 4.94
C THR A 148 16.87 7.79 5.87
N ALA A 149 17.92 8.26 6.56
CA ALA A 149 18.62 7.46 7.55
C ALA A 149 17.85 7.40 8.89
N GLY A 150 18.04 6.31 9.63
CA GLY A 150 17.52 6.16 10.99
C GLY A 150 16.84 4.82 11.23
N ALA A 151 16.88 4.35 12.48
CA ALA A 151 16.40 3.03 12.89
C ALA A 151 14.97 2.74 12.44
N GLU A 152 14.09 3.75 12.49
CA GLU A 152 12.69 3.55 12.09
C GLU A 152 12.54 3.36 10.58
N CYS A 153 13.33 4.06 9.76
CA CYS A 153 13.29 3.85 8.32
C CYS A 153 13.95 2.54 7.89
N ASP A 154 14.91 2.06 8.66
CA ASP A 154 15.47 0.71 8.47
C ASP A 154 14.46 -0.37 8.87
N LYS A 155 13.67 -0.13 9.94
CA LYS A 155 12.53 -0.99 10.31
C LYS A 155 11.48 -1.02 9.21
N THR A 156 11.09 0.12 8.65
CA THR A 156 10.16 0.19 7.50
C THR A 156 10.71 -0.59 6.30
N ARG A 157 11.97 -0.36 5.91
CA ARG A 157 12.61 -1.12 4.81
C ARG A 157 12.60 -2.62 5.08
N LYS A 158 12.98 -3.04 6.28
CA LYS A 158 12.97 -4.45 6.68
C LYS A 158 11.58 -5.04 6.65
N PHE A 159 10.57 -4.31 7.11
CA PHE A 159 9.18 -4.75 7.06
C PHE A 159 8.72 -5.03 5.63
N PHE A 160 8.93 -4.11 4.69
CA PHE A 160 8.51 -4.34 3.30
C PHE A 160 9.32 -5.43 2.58
N LYS A 161 10.58 -5.66 3.00
CA LYS A 161 11.44 -6.71 2.43
C LYS A 161 11.13 -8.10 2.98
N ASP A 162 10.98 -8.21 4.30
CA ASP A 162 10.98 -9.49 5.03
C ASP A 162 9.59 -9.87 5.54
N CYS A 163 8.70 -8.90 5.73
CA CYS A 163 7.36 -9.07 6.33
C CYS A 163 6.24 -8.99 5.29
N LYS A 164 6.47 -9.58 4.10
CA LYS A 164 5.42 -9.65 3.07
C LYS A 164 4.18 -10.32 3.65
N PRO A 165 2.97 -9.72 3.55
CA PRO A 165 1.76 -10.43 3.91
C PRO A 165 1.72 -11.71 3.07
N MET A 166 1.59 -12.87 3.75
CA MET A 166 1.59 -14.17 3.08
C MET A 166 0.60 -14.13 1.91
N PRO A 167 0.95 -14.65 0.72
CA PRO A 167 -0.07 -14.89 -0.30
C PRO A 167 -1.19 -15.72 0.36
N PRO A 168 -2.47 -15.45 0.04
CA PRO A 168 -3.54 -16.25 0.58
C PRO A 168 -3.23 -17.73 0.30
N PRO A 169 -3.45 -18.64 1.28
CA PRO A 169 -3.19 -20.05 1.06
C PRO A 169 -3.92 -20.52 -0.21
N PRO A 170 -3.31 -21.42 -1.00
CA PRO A 170 -3.98 -21.97 -2.17
C PRO A 170 -5.33 -22.56 -1.73
N ARG A 171 -6.41 -22.19 -2.43
CA ARG A 171 -7.71 -22.83 -2.23
C ARG A 171 -7.60 -24.25 -2.79
N ASN A 172 -7.51 -25.24 -1.90
CA ASN A 172 -7.77 -26.64 -2.24
C ASN A 172 -9.25 -26.84 -2.54
#